data_AF-A0A7V5VNU3-F1
#
_entry.id   AF-A0A7V5VNU3-F1
#
_cell.length_a   1.000
_cell.length_b   1.000
_cell.length_c   1.000
_cell.angle_alpha   90.00
_cell.angle_beta   90.00
_cell.angle_gamma   90.00
#
_symmetry.space_group_name_H-M   'P 1'
#
loop_
_entity.id
_entity.type
_entity.pdbx_description
1 polymer ?
#
loop_
_entity_poly.entity_id
_entity_poly.type
_entity_poly.pdbx_seq_one_letter_code
_entity_poly.pdbx_strand_id
1 'polypeptide(L)'
;MRLRCPQELRELLPWYANGTLTAEERAKVEAHLAQCARCRRELQEIQQIKALVALSVESVPEPSEELLARTVERIRSEGRHTIAQLSWQIFALGFSLGVLYERGRVKLEPEIAALGWELKRRKG
;
A
#
# COMPACT_ATOMS: atom_id res chain seq x y z
N MET A 1 -24.03 27.02 -17.69
CA MET A 1 -23.37 26.98 -16.38
C MET A 1 -22.15 26.06 -16.45
N ARG A 2 -20.93 26.59 -16.29
CA ARG A 2 -19.72 25.76 -16.12
C ARG A 2 -19.70 25.26 -14.68
N LEU A 3 -20.17 24.04 -14.44
CA LEU A 3 -19.99 23.40 -13.14
C LEU A 3 -18.48 23.18 -12.94
N ARG A 4 -17.92 23.72 -11.85
CA ARG A 4 -16.55 23.46 -11.43
C ARG A 4 -16.45 21.94 -11.19
N CYS A 5 -15.61 21.22 -11.94
CA CYS A 5 -15.26 19.83 -11.63
C CYS A 5 -14.06 19.88 -10.68
N PRO A 6 -14.22 19.53 -9.39
CA PRO A 6 -13.10 19.45 -8.45
C PRO A 6 -12.10 18.41 -8.94
N GLN A 7 -10.81 18.73 -8.88
CA GLN A 7 -9.77 17.82 -9.35
C GLN A 7 -9.79 16.50 -8.57
N GLU A 8 -10.00 16.54 -7.25
CA GLU A 8 -10.09 15.36 -6.40
C GLU A 8 -11.17 14.38 -6.88
N LEU A 9 -12.37 14.85 -7.22
CA LEU A 9 -13.45 13.98 -7.72
C LEU A 9 -13.14 13.39 -9.10
N ARG A 10 -12.38 14.12 -9.91
CA ARG A 10 -11.91 13.64 -11.22
C ARG A 10 -10.85 12.55 -11.07
N GLU A 11 -9.95 12.69 -10.10
CA GLU A 11 -8.92 11.70 -9.77
C GLU A 11 -9.52 10.41 -9.18
N LEU A 12 -10.75 10.47 -8.66
CA LEU A 12 -11.49 9.29 -8.20
C LEU A 12 -12.16 8.48 -9.32
N LEU A 13 -12.26 9.00 -10.55
CA LEU A 13 -12.95 8.31 -11.65
C LEU A 13 -12.36 6.94 -12.03
N PRO A 14 -11.03 6.73 -12.07
CA PRO A 14 -10.46 5.41 -12.34
C PRO A 14 -10.83 4.39 -11.26
N TRP A 15 -10.79 4.80 -10.00
CA TRP A 15 -11.16 3.96 -8.86
C TRP A 15 -12.66 3.65 -8.85
N TYR A 16 -13.50 4.64 -9.23
CA TYR A 16 -14.93 4.43 -9.44
C TYR A 16 -15.19 3.39 -10.54
N ALA A 17 -14.51 3.49 -11.68
CA ALA A 17 -14.62 2.52 -12.79
C ALA A 17 -14.13 1.11 -12.40
N ASN A 18 -13.18 1.02 -11.47
CA ASN A 18 -12.68 -0.24 -10.93
C ASN A 18 -13.54 -0.79 -9.78
N GLY A 19 -14.46 0.00 -9.23
CA GLY A 19 -15.32 -0.40 -8.11
C GLY A 19 -14.58 -0.53 -6.78
N THR A 20 -13.45 0.16 -6.63
CA THR A 20 -12.56 0.06 -5.45
C THR A 20 -12.71 1.20 -4.45
N LEU A 21 -13.61 2.16 -4.72
CA LEU A 21 -13.90 3.26 -3.81
C LEU A 21 -14.67 2.79 -2.58
N THR A 22 -14.46 3.49 -1.46
CA THR A 22 -15.35 3.38 -0.30
C THR A 22 -16.77 3.85 -0.65
N ALA A 23 -17.75 3.43 0.13
CA ALA A 23 -19.14 3.85 -0.07
C ALA A 23 -19.31 5.37 -0.02
N GLU A 24 -18.56 6.06 0.85
CA GLU A 24 -18.61 7.52 0.99
C GLU A 24 -18.03 8.23 -0.24
N GLU A 25 -16.85 7.82 -0.70
CA GLU A 25 -16.23 8.38 -1.91
C GLU A 25 -17.10 8.13 -3.14
N ARG A 26 -17.67 6.93 -3.25
CA ARG A 26 -18.57 6.56 -4.34
C ARG A 26 -19.77 7.50 -4.41
N ALA A 27 -20.44 7.76 -3.28
CA ALA A 27 -21.58 8.66 -3.23
C ALA A 27 -21.22 10.09 -3.66
N LYS A 28 -20.04 10.58 -3.26
CA LYS A 28 -19.53 11.91 -3.68
C LYS A 28 -19.30 11.98 -5.20
N VAL A 29 -18.70 10.93 -5.79
CA VAL A 29 -18.49 10.85 -7.24
C VAL A 29 -19.83 10.77 -7.98
N GLU A 30 -20.78 9.94 -7.54
CA GLU A 30 -22.10 9.79 -8.16
C GLU A 30 -22.89 11.11 -8.16
N ALA A 31 -22.90 11.84 -7.03
CA ALA A 31 -23.54 13.15 -6.92
C ALA A 31 -22.95 14.17 -7.90
N HIS A 32 -21.63 14.11 -8.14
CA HIS A 32 -20.95 14.96 -9.11
C HIS A 32 -21.24 14.54 -10.56
N LEU A 33 -21.21 13.24 -10.84
CA LEU A 33 -21.51 12.69 -12.16
C LEU A 33 -22.94 12.99 -12.59
N ALA A 34 -23.90 13.14 -11.67
CA ALA A 34 -25.26 13.58 -12.00
C ALA A 34 -25.28 14.98 -12.65
N GLN A 35 -24.33 15.85 -12.28
CA GLN A 35 -24.32 17.25 -12.66
C GLN A 35 -23.28 17.57 -13.75
N CYS A 36 -22.17 16.84 -13.81
CA CYS A 36 -21.02 17.18 -14.66
C CYS A 36 -20.91 16.32 -15.93
N ALA A 37 -21.30 16.86 -17.08
CA ALA A 37 -21.19 16.18 -18.37
C ALA A 37 -19.74 15.87 -18.80
N ARG A 38 -18.78 16.72 -18.40
CA ARG A 38 -17.35 16.50 -18.70
C ARG A 38 -16.82 15.25 -17.98
N CYS A 39 -17.07 15.17 -16.68
CA CYS A 39 -16.55 14.10 -15.84
C CYS A 39 -17.32 12.77 -16.13
N ARG A 40 -18.56 12.83 -16.66
CA ARG A 40 -19.24 11.67 -17.31
C ARG A 40 -18.54 11.17 -18.58
N ARG A 41 -18.11 12.07 -19.47
CA ARG A 41 -17.42 11.69 -20.72
C ARG A 41 -16.08 11.01 -20.43
N GLU A 42 -15.32 11.57 -19.49
CA GLU A 42 -14.06 10.98 -19.05
C GLU A 42 -14.24 9.60 -18.41
N LEU A 43 -15.30 9.41 -17.61
CA LEU A 43 -15.64 8.09 -17.10
C LEU A 43 -15.93 7.09 -18.23
N GLN A 44 -16.62 7.50 -19.30
CA GLN A 44 -16.85 6.65 -20.46
C GLN A 44 -15.55 6.27 -21.17
N GLU A 45 -14.61 7.22 -21.34
CA GLU A 45 -13.29 6.95 -21.92
C GLU A 45 -12.51 5.92 -21.08
N ILE A 46 -12.51 6.07 -19.76
CA ILE A 46 -11.89 5.10 -18.83
C ILE A 46 -12.53 3.71 -18.97
N GLN A 47 -13.86 3.64 -19.04
CA GLN A 47 -14.58 2.37 -19.20
C GLN A 47 -14.30 1.70 -20.56
N GLN A 48 -14.14 2.47 -21.63
CA GLN A 48 -13.74 1.97 -22.93
C GLN A 48 -12.34 1.35 -22.89
N ILE A 49 -11.37 2.03 -22.28
CA ILE A 49 -10.01 1.49 -22.10
C ILE A 49 -10.06 0.19 -21.29
N LYS A 50 -10.83 0.16 -20.19
CA LYS A 50 -11.01 -1.05 -19.38
C LYS A 50 -11.56 -2.21 -20.20
N ALA A 51 -12.55 -1.96 -21.05
CA ALA A 51 -13.13 -2.99 -21.93
C ALA A 51 -12.11 -3.50 -22.96
N LEU A 52 -11.33 -2.61 -23.58
CA LEU A 52 -10.27 -3.00 -24.52
C LEU A 52 -9.19 -3.86 -23.87
N VAL A 53 -8.80 -3.53 -22.64
CA VAL A 53 -7.83 -4.33 -21.86
C VAL A 53 -8.44 -5.68 -21.46
N ALA A 54 -9.71 -5.74 -21.05
CA ALA A 54 -10.35 -7.01 -20.73
C ALA A 54 -10.37 -7.96 -21.94
N LEU A 55 -10.64 -7.42 -23.14
CA LEU A 55 -10.65 -8.20 -24.39
C LEU A 55 -9.26 -8.72 -24.79
N SER A 56 -8.17 -8.04 -24.40
CA SER A 56 -6.82 -8.53 -24.70
C SER A 56 -6.36 -9.63 -23.74
N VAL A 57 -6.86 -9.64 -22.50
CA VAL A 57 -6.48 -10.60 -21.45
C VAL A 57 -7.10 -11.99 -21.66
N GLU A 58 -8.26 -12.09 -22.32
CA GLU A 58 -8.93 -13.37 -22.63
C GLU A 58 -8.03 -14.36 -23.40
N SER A 59 -6.98 -13.86 -24.08
CA SER A 59 -6.03 -14.65 -24.87
C SER A 59 -4.73 -15.01 -24.13
N VAL A 60 -4.54 -14.54 -22.88
CA VAL A 60 -3.31 -14.78 -22.13
C VAL A 60 -3.47 -16.06 -21.30
N PRO A 61 -2.70 -17.13 -21.58
CA PRO A 61 -2.74 -18.33 -20.75
C PRO A 61 -2.30 -18.00 -19.33
N GLU A 62 -2.88 -18.68 -18.34
CA GLU A 62 -2.38 -18.60 -16.97
C GLU A 62 -0.88 -18.94 -16.94
N PRO A 63 -0.07 -18.22 -16.14
CA PRO A 63 1.33 -18.53 -16.01
C PRO A 63 1.50 -19.96 -15.48
N SER A 64 2.44 -20.72 -16.06
CA SER A 64 2.71 -22.08 -15.58
C SER A 64 3.13 -22.07 -14.11
N GLU A 65 2.78 -23.12 -13.37
CA GLU A 65 3.15 -23.27 -11.97
C GLU A 65 4.67 -23.13 -11.75
N GLU A 66 5.47 -23.60 -12.72
CA GLU A 66 6.93 -23.46 -12.69
C GLU A 66 7.39 -22.01 -12.80
N LEU A 67 6.80 -21.21 -13.69
CA LEU A 67 7.12 -19.80 -13.84
C LEU A 67 6.73 -19.01 -12.58
N LEU A 68 5.56 -19.31 -12.02
CA LEU A 68 5.10 -18.72 -10.76
C LEU A 68 6.05 -19.07 -9.61
N ALA A 69 6.39 -20.36 -9.45
CA ALA A 69 7.29 -20.83 -8.40
C ALA A 69 8.67 -20.18 -8.49
N ARG A 70 9.25 -20.10 -9.70
CA ARG A 70 10.54 -19.42 -9.94
C ARG A 70 10.48 -17.93 -9.58
N THR A 71 9.38 -17.26 -9.89
CA THR A 71 9.20 -15.83 -9.61
C THR A 71 9.09 -15.57 -8.12
N VAL A 72 8.28 -16.39 -7.41
CA VAL A 72 8.14 -16.31 -5.96
C VAL A 72 9.47 -16.56 -5.25
N GLU A 73 10.24 -17.54 -5.72
CA GLU A 73 11.55 -17.83 -5.12
C GLU A 73 12.53 -16.67 -5.32
N ARG A 74 12.53 -16.02 -6.49
CA ARG A 74 13.35 -14.84 -6.73
C ARG A 74 13.01 -13.70 -5.77
N ILE A 75 11.72 -13.38 -5.60
CA ILE A 75 11.27 -12.34 -4.65
C ILE A 75 11.73 -12.65 -3.22
N ARG A 76 11.61 -13.92 -2.79
CA ARG A 76 12.07 -14.34 -1.46
C ARG A 76 13.58 -14.21 -1.30
N SER A 77 14.34 -14.56 -2.33
CA SER A 77 15.80 -14.48 -2.29
C SER A 77 16.30 -13.04 -2.17
N GLU A 78 15.66 -12.08 -2.86
CA GLU A 78 16.00 -10.66 -2.78
C GLU A 78 15.74 -10.08 -1.39
N GLY A 79 14.62 -10.42 -0.74
CA GLY A 79 14.28 -9.96 0.61
C GLY A 79 15.20 -10.49 1.71
N ARG A 80 15.97 -11.55 1.45
CA ARG A 80 16.91 -12.13 2.43
C ARG A 80 18.23 -11.37 2.51
N HIS A 81 18.61 -10.61 1.48
CA HIS A 81 19.91 -9.94 1.45
C HIS A 81 20.00 -8.73 2.41
N THR A 82 18.91 -7.99 2.61
CA THR A 82 18.91 -6.80 3.49
C THR A 82 18.92 -7.15 4.98
N ILE A 83 18.35 -8.29 5.38
CA ILE A 83 18.30 -8.71 6.79
C ILE A 83 19.44 -9.67 7.15
N ALA A 84 19.90 -10.52 6.23
CA ALA A 84 20.99 -11.47 6.51
C ALA A 84 22.40 -10.82 6.56
N GLN A 85 22.55 -9.57 6.11
CA GLN A 85 23.81 -8.81 6.27
C GLN A 85 23.99 -8.18 7.67
N LEU A 86 22.97 -8.23 8.53
CA LEU A 86 23.10 -7.81 9.92
C LEU A 86 23.94 -8.88 10.66
N SER A 87 25.26 -8.69 10.62
CA SER A 87 26.29 -9.61 11.08
C SER A 87 26.30 -9.81 12.60
N TRP A 88 27.18 -10.68 13.12
CA TRP A 88 27.50 -10.84 14.56
C TRP A 88 27.68 -9.50 15.30
N GLN A 89 28.00 -8.43 14.58
CA GLN A 89 28.12 -7.08 15.13
C GLN A 89 26.84 -6.59 15.84
N ILE A 90 25.64 -6.97 15.42
CA ILE A 90 24.40 -6.56 16.12
C ILE A 90 24.23 -7.31 17.43
N PHE A 91 24.56 -8.60 17.44
CA PHE A 91 24.65 -9.37 18.68
C PHE A 91 25.70 -8.76 19.62
N ALA A 92 26.86 -8.36 19.10
CA ALA A 92 27.91 -7.72 19.89
C ALA A 92 27.50 -6.32 20.41
N LEU A 93 26.80 -5.52 19.61
CA LEU A 93 26.28 -4.21 19.99
C LEU A 93 25.18 -4.33 21.04
N GLY A 94 24.22 -5.24 20.83
CA GLY A 94 23.16 -5.53 21.79
C GLY A 94 23.72 -6.05 23.12
N PHE A 95 24.70 -6.96 23.07
CA PHE A 95 25.35 -7.49 24.27
C PHE A 95 26.13 -6.41 25.03
N SER A 96 26.93 -5.60 24.33
CA SER A 96 27.70 -4.51 24.95
C SER A 96 26.79 -3.45 25.58
N LEU A 97 25.68 -3.11 24.89
CA LEU A 97 24.67 -2.20 25.41
C LEU A 97 23.97 -2.78 26.66
N GLY A 98 23.64 -4.08 26.66
CA GLY A 98 23.09 -4.77 27.82
C GLY A 98 24.04 -4.77 29.02
N VAL A 99 25.33 -5.04 28.82
CA VAL A 99 26.35 -5.00 29.88
C VAL A 99 26.52 -3.59 30.46
N LEU A 100 26.46 -2.54 29.62
CA LEU A 100 26.51 -1.15 30.07
C LEU A 100 25.27 -0.77 30.89
N TYR A 101 24.09 -1.29 30.51
CA TYR A 101 22.85 -1.10 31.25
C TYR A 101 22.88 -1.79 32.62
N GLU A 102 23.26 -3.07 32.69
CA GLU A 102 23.38 -3.80 33.97
C GLU A 102 24.42 -3.17 34.91
N ARG A 103 25.51 -2.65 34.36
CA ARG A 103 26.53 -1.91 35.13
C ARG A 103 26.10 -0.49 35.50
N GLY A 104 24.86 -0.09 35.18
CA GLY A 104 24.31 1.22 35.51
C GLY A 104 25.00 2.39 34.81
N ARG A 105 25.80 2.12 33.77
CA ARG A 105 26.52 3.15 32.99
C ARG A 105 25.64 3.86 31.98
N VAL A 106 24.53 3.22 31.59
CA VAL A 106 23.50 3.77 30.70
C VAL A 106 22.14 3.45 31.29
N LYS A 107 21.27 4.45 31.37
CA LYS A 107 19.87 4.28 31.78
C LYS A 107 19.00 4.49 30.54
N LEU A 108 18.36 3.43 30.07
CA LEU A 108 17.42 3.51 28.96
C LEU A 108 16.06 3.93 29.53
N GLU A 109 15.68 5.19 29.33
CA GLU A 109 14.29 5.62 29.51
C GLU A 109 13.57 5.44 28.18
N PRO A 110 12.67 4.44 28.04
CA PRO A 110 12.01 4.21 26.78
C PRO A 110 10.88 5.24 26.57
N GLU A 111 11.14 6.29 25.78
CA GLU A 111 10.09 7.13 25.21
C GLU A 111 9.45 6.43 24.00
N ILE A 112 8.61 5.44 24.30
CA ILE A 112 7.92 4.64 23.28
C ILE A 112 6.94 5.52 22.45
N ALA A 113 6.55 6.68 22.98
CA ALA A 113 5.72 7.66 22.29
C ALA A 113 6.38 8.27 21.04
N ALA A 114 7.72 8.36 20.99
CA ALA A 114 8.44 8.97 19.87
C ALA A 114 8.39 8.15 18.57
N LEU A 115 8.04 6.85 18.66
CA LEU A 115 7.98 5.93 17.52
C LEU A 115 6.59 5.80 16.89
N GLY A 116 5.62 6.62 17.30
CA GLY A 116 4.26 6.63 16.74
C GLY A 116 3.46 5.34 17.01
N TRP A 117 3.95 4.45 17.87
CA TRP A 117 3.29 3.22 18.27
C TRP A 117 2.61 3.43 19.63
N GLU A 118 1.29 3.61 19.64
CA GLU A 118 0.52 3.54 20.89
C GLU A 118 0.35 2.08 21.33
N LEU A 119 1.14 1.67 22.33
CA LEU A 119 0.91 0.43 23.07
C LEU A 119 -0.37 0.56 23.91
N LYS A 120 -1.50 0.10 23.36
CA LYS A 120 -2.73 -0.07 24.12
C LYS A 120 -2.48 -1.15 25.18
N ARG A 121 -2.13 -0.73 26.40
CA ARG A 121 -1.99 -1.63 27.56
C ARG A 121 -3.29 -2.41 27.72
N ARG A 122 -3.29 -3.71 27.38
CA ARG A 122 -4.30 -4.64 27.91
C ARG A 122 -4.08 -4.72 29.41
N LYS A 123 -5.01 -4.15 30.19
CA LYS A 123 -5.13 -4.45 31.62
C LYS A 123 -5.56 -5.91 31.76
N GLY A 124 -4.76 -6.70 32.46
CA GLY A 124 -5.25 -7.86 33.21
C GLY A 124 -5.88 -7.39 34.51
#